data_AF-A0A2I0PJA3-F1
#
_entry.id   AF-A0A2I0PJA3-F1
#
_cell.length_a   1.000
_cell.length_b   1.000
_cell.length_c   1.000
_cell.angle_alpha   90.00
_cell.angle_beta   90.00
_cell.angle_gamma   90.00
#
_symmetry.space_group_name_H-M   'P 1'
#
loop_
_entity.id
_entity.type
_entity.pdbx_description
1 polymer ?
#
loop_
_entity_poly.entity_id
_entity_poly.type
_entity_poly.pdbx_seq_one_letter_code
_entity_poly.pdbx_strand_id
1 'polypeptide(L)'
;MKTWMKFLNSTFDFKDKINSSLGRETRVDWNNRKLKEYSEYLRNLKIKNLDIILDELMNNWRSGFYKELMLSFVADKDDTRFLTFDELYNNRLLVLAAENLSKTNLKTIAFSKTDLNVFKTMQPFIDTIYFMNIGHKFTWEDVLNTFFNGLDARLMFGLDKFDELKDAPEPTAEFFQKLGETQIASKATSDLYMKLTLLQMHIEDDIFGINSDDVIMAYKTFLKLIKTDITVYKAPQSIIDSMHEFTGALVCDKCVVSHGMGPEDSPDDFENTCECGGHLIYKKEI
;
A
#
# COMPACT_ATOMS: atom_id res chain seq x y z
N MET A 1 -5.03 -1.74 17.17
CA MET A 1 -3.60 -1.92 16.78
C MET A 1 -2.58 -1.31 17.76
N LYS A 2 -2.74 -0.04 18.20
CA LYS A 2 -1.81 0.65 19.14
C LYS A 2 -1.48 -0.12 20.43
N THR A 3 -2.44 -0.85 21.02
CA THR A 3 -2.25 -1.65 22.24
C THR A 3 -1.43 -2.92 21.99
N TRP A 4 -1.57 -3.51 20.80
CA TRP A 4 -0.85 -4.72 20.39
C TRP A 4 0.62 -4.44 20.05
N MET A 5 0.91 -3.32 19.36
CA MET A 5 2.29 -2.87 19.11
C MET A 5 3.03 -2.51 20.40
N LYS A 6 2.36 -1.86 21.38
CA LYS A 6 2.96 -1.61 22.71
C LYS A 6 3.29 -2.90 23.45
N PHE A 7 2.43 -3.91 23.34
CA PHE A 7 2.63 -5.21 23.99
C PHE A 7 3.81 -5.99 23.37
N LEU A 8 3.90 -6.02 22.03
CA LEU A 8 5.02 -6.65 21.31
C LEU A 8 6.35 -5.95 21.63
N ASN A 9 6.43 -4.62 21.55
CA ASN A 9 7.65 -3.88 21.88
C ASN A 9 8.12 -4.14 23.32
N SER A 10 7.19 -4.23 24.28
CA SER A 10 7.54 -4.50 25.69
C SER A 10 8.12 -5.90 25.95
N THR A 11 7.69 -6.90 25.17
CA THR A 11 8.15 -8.29 25.34
C THR A 11 9.48 -8.55 24.65
N PHE A 12 9.74 -7.88 23.52
CA PHE A 12 11.04 -7.93 22.85
C PHE A 12 12.12 -7.17 23.64
N ASP A 13 11.79 -5.98 24.15
CA ASP A 13 12.70 -5.20 25.01
C ASP A 13 13.16 -5.98 26.25
N PHE A 14 12.28 -6.81 26.82
CA PHE A 14 12.61 -7.65 27.97
C PHE A 14 13.59 -8.78 27.61
N LYS A 15 13.38 -9.45 26.48
CA LYS A 15 14.29 -10.50 25.99
C LYS A 15 15.67 -9.94 25.64
N ASP A 16 15.73 -8.78 25.02
CA ASP A 16 17.00 -8.14 24.67
C ASP A 16 17.77 -7.68 25.90
N LYS A 17 17.08 -7.16 26.92
CA LYS A 17 17.71 -6.85 28.23
C LYS A 17 18.29 -8.10 28.90
N ILE A 18 17.58 -9.23 28.85
CA ILE A 18 18.09 -10.51 29.37
C ILE A 18 19.32 -10.96 28.58
N ASN A 19 19.25 -10.98 27.24
CA ASN A 19 20.36 -11.41 26.41
C ASN A 19 21.61 -10.54 26.64
N SER A 20 21.44 -9.22 26.69
CA SER A 20 22.51 -8.28 27.01
C SER A 20 23.14 -8.56 28.37
N SER A 21 22.33 -8.79 29.42
CA SER A 21 22.82 -9.11 30.77
C SER A 21 23.59 -10.43 30.86
N LEU A 22 23.33 -11.36 29.93
CA LEU A 22 23.99 -12.66 29.85
C LEU A 22 25.19 -12.65 28.90
N GLY A 23 25.57 -11.50 28.33
CA GLY A 23 26.62 -11.40 27.31
C GLY A 23 26.30 -12.16 26.02
N ARG A 24 25.00 -12.38 25.74
CA ARG A 24 24.51 -13.03 24.52
C ARG A 24 24.14 -11.98 23.49
N GLU A 25 24.22 -12.36 22.21
CA GLU A 25 23.77 -11.51 21.10
C GLU A 25 22.31 -11.09 21.30
N THR A 26 22.05 -9.78 21.27
CA THR A 26 20.69 -9.25 21.29
C THR A 26 20.07 -9.31 19.90
N ARG A 27 18.75 -9.16 19.78
CA ARG A 27 18.09 -9.05 18.47
C ARG A 27 18.62 -7.87 17.67
N VAL A 28 18.85 -6.73 18.34
CA VAL A 28 19.45 -5.54 17.73
C VAL A 28 20.85 -5.85 17.18
N ASP A 29 21.69 -6.56 17.94
CA ASP A 29 23.01 -6.97 17.46
C ASP A 29 22.92 -7.93 16.27
N TRP A 30 22.02 -8.91 16.34
CA TRP A 30 21.78 -9.89 15.27
C TRP A 30 21.28 -9.22 13.98
N ASN A 31 20.33 -8.28 14.08
CA ASN A 31 19.81 -7.52 12.95
C ASN A 31 20.88 -6.66 12.30
N ASN A 32 21.64 -5.91 13.09
CA ASN A 32 22.74 -5.08 12.57
C ASN A 32 23.78 -5.93 11.84
N ARG A 33 24.12 -7.09 12.39
CA ARG A 33 25.03 -8.04 11.73
C ARG A 33 24.44 -8.58 10.43
N LYS A 34 23.17 -9.02 10.43
CA LYS A 34 22.51 -9.56 9.23
C LYS A 34 22.37 -8.52 8.13
N LEU A 35 21.99 -7.30 8.49
CA LEU A 35 21.91 -6.16 7.59
C LEU A 35 23.26 -5.88 6.92
N LYS A 36 24.35 -5.92 7.69
CA LYS A 36 25.71 -5.81 7.14
C LYS A 36 26.07 -6.99 6.22
N GLU A 37 25.83 -8.23 6.66
CA GLU A 37 26.10 -9.45 5.88
C GLU A 37 25.38 -9.41 4.51
N TYR A 38 24.09 -9.04 4.49
CA TYR A 38 23.32 -8.97 3.24
C TYR A 38 23.74 -7.79 2.36
N SER A 39 24.04 -6.63 2.95
CA SER A 39 24.57 -5.50 2.19
C SER A 39 25.88 -5.87 1.49
N GLU A 40 26.84 -6.44 2.22
CA GLU A 40 28.13 -6.88 1.65
C GLU A 40 27.94 -7.94 0.56
N TYR A 41 27.08 -8.93 0.80
CA TYR A 41 26.76 -9.93 -0.21
C TYR A 41 26.23 -9.30 -1.50
N LEU A 42 25.26 -8.40 -1.40
CA LEU A 42 24.61 -7.76 -2.54
C LEU A 42 25.59 -6.89 -3.34
N ARG A 43 26.46 -6.13 -2.67
CA ARG A 43 27.52 -5.34 -3.33
C ARG A 43 28.50 -6.21 -4.11
N ASN A 44 28.82 -7.39 -3.58
CA ASN A 44 29.73 -8.34 -4.24
C ASN A 44 29.15 -8.99 -5.50
N LEU A 45 27.86 -8.86 -5.79
CA LEU A 45 27.24 -9.39 -7.01
C LEU A 45 27.66 -8.62 -8.28
N LYS A 46 28.33 -7.46 -8.15
CA LYS A 46 28.80 -6.62 -9.28
C LYS A 46 27.72 -6.31 -10.32
N ILE A 47 26.47 -6.21 -9.87
CA ILE A 47 25.33 -5.85 -10.72
C ILE A 47 25.37 -4.34 -10.93
N LYS A 48 25.28 -3.92 -12.19
CA LYS A 48 25.28 -2.50 -12.56
C LYS A 48 24.22 -1.73 -11.76
N ASN A 49 24.63 -0.61 -11.17
CA ASN A 49 23.80 0.32 -10.38
C ASN A 49 23.20 -0.26 -9.08
N LEU A 50 23.49 -1.52 -8.70
CA LEU A 50 22.98 -2.08 -7.46
C LEU A 50 23.54 -1.35 -6.23
N ASP A 51 24.81 -0.96 -6.26
CA ASP A 51 25.44 -0.21 -5.17
C ASP A 51 24.72 1.11 -4.87
N ILE A 52 24.26 1.81 -5.91
CA ILE A 52 23.51 3.08 -5.77
C ILE A 52 22.22 2.83 -5.00
N ILE A 53 21.48 1.78 -5.35
CA ILE A 53 20.24 1.40 -4.67
C ILE A 53 20.53 1.05 -3.21
N LEU A 54 21.60 0.29 -2.94
CA LEU A 54 21.99 -0.11 -1.59
C LEU A 54 22.40 1.11 -0.74
N ASP A 55 23.15 2.05 -1.31
CA ASP A 55 23.52 3.29 -0.63
C ASP A 55 22.28 4.10 -0.26
N GLU A 56 21.32 4.21 -1.18
CA GLU A 56 20.08 4.93 -0.95
C GLU A 56 19.20 4.27 0.12
N LEU A 57 19.05 2.94 0.08
CA LEU A 57 18.35 2.18 1.11
C LEU A 57 18.96 2.42 2.50
N MET A 58 20.29 2.39 2.59
CA MET A 58 21.02 2.58 3.84
C MET A 58 20.95 4.03 4.35
N ASN A 59 21.01 5.00 3.44
CA ASN A 59 20.87 6.40 3.79
C ASN A 59 19.47 6.71 4.31
N ASN A 60 18.43 6.17 3.68
CA ASN A 60 17.05 6.33 4.13
C ASN A 60 16.83 5.69 5.50
N TRP A 61 17.37 4.50 5.74
CA TRP A 61 17.35 3.88 7.07
C TRP A 61 18.02 4.77 8.12
N ARG A 62 19.25 5.22 7.88
CA ARG A 62 20.00 6.09 8.81
C ARG A 62 19.34 7.44 9.06
N SER A 63 18.67 7.99 8.06
CA SER A 63 17.98 9.28 8.19
C SER A 63 16.72 9.23 9.06
N GLY A 64 16.25 8.02 9.41
CA GLY A 64 14.97 7.84 10.11
C GLY A 64 13.75 7.86 9.18
N PHE A 65 13.94 8.07 7.88
CA PHE A 65 12.87 8.14 6.89
C PHE A 65 11.90 6.94 6.95
N TYR A 66 12.40 5.71 7.04
CA TYR A 66 11.52 4.52 7.13
C TYR A 66 10.68 4.47 8.40
N LYS A 67 11.20 5.03 9.49
CA LYS A 67 10.42 5.17 10.73
C LYS A 67 9.27 6.14 10.53
N GLU A 68 9.50 7.28 9.89
CA GLU A 68 8.46 8.26 9.58
C GLU A 68 7.41 7.70 8.63
N LEU A 69 7.84 7.00 7.57
CA LEU A 69 6.95 6.31 6.65
C LEU A 69 6.00 5.36 7.39
N MET A 70 6.56 4.48 8.21
CA MET A 70 5.76 3.44 8.88
C MET A 70 4.87 4.01 9.99
N LEU A 71 5.29 5.08 10.66
CA LEU A 71 4.42 5.82 11.57
C LEU A 71 3.25 6.48 10.81
N SER A 72 3.51 7.01 9.62
CA SER A 72 2.50 7.60 8.74
C SER A 72 1.46 6.58 8.27
N PHE A 73 1.90 5.36 7.94
CA PHE A 73 1.00 4.25 7.57
C PHE A 73 -0.02 3.92 8.68
N VAL A 74 0.37 4.06 9.95
CA VAL A 74 -0.47 3.74 11.12
C VAL A 74 -1.29 4.94 11.60
N ALA A 75 -0.94 6.16 11.20
CA ALA A 75 -1.42 7.37 11.85
C ALA A 75 -2.84 7.79 11.45
N ASP A 76 -3.33 7.48 10.24
CA ASP A 76 -4.48 8.25 9.72
C ASP A 76 -5.34 7.50 8.68
N LYS A 77 -5.96 6.38 9.08
CA LYS A 77 -7.05 5.76 8.29
C LYS A 77 -8.33 5.51 9.10
N ASP A 78 -8.39 5.93 10.37
CA ASP A 78 -9.53 5.60 11.24
C ASP A 78 -10.79 6.45 10.94
N ASP A 79 -10.67 7.58 10.22
CA ASP A 79 -11.79 8.53 9.99
C ASP A 79 -12.17 8.72 8.51
N THR A 80 -11.50 8.05 7.57
CA THR A 80 -11.79 8.16 6.13
C THR A 80 -12.53 6.93 5.64
N ARG A 81 -13.64 7.14 4.93
CA ARG A 81 -14.38 6.07 4.24
C ARG A 81 -13.46 5.22 3.37
N PHE A 82 -13.69 3.91 3.32
CA PHE A 82 -13.12 3.03 2.30
C PHE A 82 -13.91 3.07 0.99
N LEU A 83 -13.20 2.91 -0.13
CA LEU A 83 -13.85 2.71 -1.43
C LEU A 83 -14.63 1.38 -1.42
N THR A 84 -15.88 1.43 -1.84
CA THR A 84 -16.71 0.24 -2.06
C THR A 84 -16.16 -0.60 -3.21
N PHE A 85 -16.57 -1.86 -3.31
CA PHE A 85 -16.14 -2.72 -4.42
C PHE A 85 -16.46 -2.11 -5.78
N ASP A 86 -17.66 -1.55 -5.97
CA ASP A 86 -18.07 -0.93 -7.23
C ASP A 86 -17.24 0.31 -7.57
N GLU A 87 -16.88 1.11 -6.57
CA GLU A 87 -15.98 2.26 -6.76
C GLU A 87 -14.57 1.81 -7.15
N LEU A 88 -14.06 0.73 -6.57
CA LEU A 88 -12.77 0.14 -6.96
C LEU A 88 -12.77 -0.32 -8.44
N TYR A 89 -13.92 -0.77 -8.96
CA TYR A 89 -14.05 -1.16 -10.38
C TYR A 89 -13.98 0.02 -11.36
N ASN A 90 -14.01 1.28 -10.89
CA ASN A 90 -13.70 2.43 -11.74
C ASN A 90 -12.19 2.55 -12.03
N ASN A 91 -11.33 1.84 -11.30
CA ASN A 91 -9.92 1.75 -11.62
C ASN A 91 -9.67 0.65 -12.68
N ARG A 92 -9.50 1.11 -13.93
CA ARG A 92 -9.30 0.24 -15.11
C ARG A 92 -8.09 -0.69 -15.00
N LEU A 93 -7.04 -0.27 -14.29
CA LEU A 93 -5.86 -1.08 -14.06
C LEU A 93 -6.19 -2.31 -13.20
N LEU A 94 -6.92 -2.11 -12.10
CA LEU A 94 -7.37 -3.17 -11.21
C LEU A 94 -8.34 -4.14 -11.90
N VAL A 95 -9.29 -3.61 -12.69
CA VAL A 95 -10.24 -4.44 -13.44
C VAL A 95 -9.50 -5.35 -14.41
N LEU A 96 -8.64 -4.78 -15.26
CA LEU A 96 -7.91 -5.55 -16.26
C LEU A 96 -6.94 -6.55 -15.63
N ALA A 97 -6.30 -6.20 -14.51
CA ALA A 97 -5.49 -7.13 -13.74
C ALA A 97 -6.31 -8.33 -13.23
N ALA A 98 -7.47 -8.08 -12.63
CA ALA A 98 -8.35 -9.12 -12.09
C ALA A 98 -8.84 -10.09 -13.18
N GLU A 99 -9.23 -9.55 -14.33
CA GLU A 99 -9.80 -10.33 -15.45
C GLU A 99 -8.77 -11.18 -16.21
N ASN A 100 -7.51 -10.74 -16.24
CA ASN A 100 -6.49 -11.30 -17.15
C ASN A 100 -5.36 -12.05 -16.42
N LEU A 101 -5.12 -11.80 -15.13
CA LEU A 101 -4.10 -12.53 -14.35
C LEU A 101 -4.64 -13.79 -13.68
N SER A 102 -5.94 -13.86 -13.38
CA SER A 102 -6.57 -14.99 -12.67
C SER A 102 -6.72 -16.27 -13.52
N LYS A 103 -6.50 -16.19 -14.84
CA LYS A 103 -6.78 -17.28 -15.81
C LYS A 103 -5.57 -18.18 -16.12
N THR A 104 -4.37 -17.84 -15.62
CA THR A 104 -3.20 -18.69 -15.85
C THR A 104 -3.23 -19.88 -14.88
N ASN A 105 -3.68 -21.05 -15.34
CA ASN A 105 -3.70 -22.34 -14.62
C ASN A 105 -2.30 -22.86 -14.19
N LEU A 106 -1.28 -22.01 -14.12
CA LEU A 106 0.10 -22.36 -13.82
C LEU A 106 0.31 -22.37 -12.29
N LYS A 107 -0.03 -23.49 -11.66
CA LYS A 107 0.40 -23.84 -10.30
C LYS A 107 1.89 -24.20 -10.30
N THR A 108 2.79 -23.23 -10.32
CA THR A 108 4.20 -23.46 -9.95
C THR A 108 4.55 -22.67 -8.71
N ILE A 109 4.97 -23.44 -7.68
CA ILE A 109 5.19 -23.05 -6.28
C ILE A 109 6.33 -22.02 -6.10
N ALA A 110 6.95 -21.52 -7.17
CA ALA A 110 8.12 -20.65 -7.04
C ALA A 110 7.81 -19.15 -7.09
N PHE A 111 6.83 -18.65 -7.87
CA PHE A 111 6.61 -17.21 -8.03
C PHE A 111 5.20 -16.86 -8.53
N SER A 112 4.15 -17.13 -7.74
CA SER A 112 2.78 -16.64 -8.04
C SER A 112 2.60 -15.12 -7.82
N LYS A 113 3.68 -14.33 -7.94
CA LYS A 113 3.81 -13.00 -7.33
C LYS A 113 3.41 -11.81 -8.22
N THR A 114 2.81 -12.04 -9.39
CA THR A 114 2.14 -10.98 -10.15
C THR A 114 0.65 -11.30 -10.25
N ASP A 115 0.02 -11.43 -9.09
CA ASP A 115 -1.43 -11.61 -8.97
C ASP A 115 -2.11 -10.26 -8.72
N LEU A 116 -3.43 -10.27 -8.59
CA LEU A 116 -4.22 -9.08 -8.27
C LEU A 116 -3.72 -8.37 -6.99
N ASN A 117 -3.07 -9.09 -6.06
CA ASN A 117 -2.61 -8.51 -4.80
C ASN A 117 -1.45 -7.54 -5.01
N VAL A 118 -0.64 -7.68 -6.07
CA VAL A 118 0.40 -6.68 -6.40
C VAL A 118 -0.19 -5.31 -6.62
N PHE A 119 -1.30 -5.26 -7.36
CA PHE A 119 -1.95 -4.01 -7.71
C PHE A 119 -2.70 -3.42 -6.53
N LYS A 120 -3.32 -4.28 -5.70
CA LYS A 120 -3.95 -3.85 -4.45
C LYS A 120 -2.95 -3.33 -3.42
N THR A 121 -1.76 -3.94 -3.35
CA THR A 121 -0.73 -3.55 -2.37
C THR A 121 -0.03 -2.26 -2.77
N MET A 122 -0.02 -1.84 -4.04
CA MET A 122 0.52 -0.53 -4.45
C MET A 122 -0.22 0.65 -3.81
N GLN A 123 -1.53 0.56 -3.66
CA GLN A 123 -2.34 1.69 -3.21
C GLN A 123 -1.98 2.18 -1.80
N PRO A 124 -1.89 1.32 -0.77
CA PRO A 124 -1.44 1.75 0.55
C PRO A 124 -0.09 2.49 0.55
N PHE A 125 0.84 2.15 -0.34
CA PHE A 125 2.12 2.87 -0.45
C PHE A 125 1.95 4.26 -1.06
N ILE A 126 1.12 4.39 -2.10
CA ILE A 126 0.79 5.69 -2.70
C ILE A 126 0.13 6.60 -1.66
N ASP A 127 -0.87 6.08 -0.94
CA ASP A 127 -1.56 6.81 0.13
C ASP A 127 -0.58 7.33 1.19
N THR A 128 0.33 6.46 1.63
CA THR A 128 1.28 6.79 2.70
C THR A 128 2.23 7.90 2.27
N ILE A 129 2.78 7.83 1.06
CA ILE A 129 3.69 8.88 0.56
C ILE A 129 2.92 10.18 0.34
N TYR A 130 1.69 10.10 -0.17
CA TYR A 130 0.87 11.28 -0.39
C TYR A 130 0.57 11.97 0.96
N PHE A 131 0.19 11.20 1.98
CA PHE A 131 -0.03 11.70 3.33
C PHE A 131 1.21 12.38 3.92
N MET A 132 2.40 11.81 3.71
CA MET A 132 3.65 12.44 4.15
C MET A 132 3.90 13.81 3.50
N ASN A 133 3.34 14.06 2.31
CA ASN A 133 3.58 15.30 1.54
C ASN A 133 2.56 16.41 1.83
N ILE A 134 1.30 16.07 2.13
CA ILE A 134 0.23 17.08 2.26
C ILE A 134 0.28 17.89 3.56
N GLY A 135 0.91 17.37 4.61
CA GLY A 135 1.07 18.09 5.89
C GLY A 135 -0.25 18.38 6.63
N HIS A 136 -1.37 17.80 6.19
CA HIS A 136 -2.68 17.88 6.83
C HIS A 136 -3.30 16.48 6.99
N LYS A 137 -4.43 16.41 7.71
CA LYS A 137 -5.20 15.17 7.89
C LYS A 137 -5.68 14.65 6.53
N PHE A 138 -5.63 13.33 6.34
CA PHE A 138 -6.08 12.70 5.10
C PHE A 138 -7.60 12.89 4.94
N THR A 139 -8.02 13.49 3.83
CA THR A 139 -9.44 13.75 3.51
C THR A 139 -9.99 12.77 2.48
N TRP A 140 -11.31 12.75 2.28
CA TRP A 140 -11.91 11.95 1.21
C TRP A 140 -11.42 12.37 -0.19
N GLU A 141 -11.25 13.67 -0.42
CA GLU A 141 -10.67 14.16 -1.68
C GLU A 141 -9.24 13.63 -1.89
N ASP A 142 -8.46 13.49 -0.82
CA ASP A 142 -7.13 12.88 -0.91
C ASP A 142 -7.19 11.40 -1.27
N VAL A 143 -8.14 10.64 -0.72
CA VAL A 143 -8.38 9.24 -1.11
C VAL A 143 -8.69 9.14 -2.61
N LEU A 144 -9.57 10.00 -3.11
CA LEU A 144 -9.91 10.03 -4.54
C LEU A 144 -8.69 10.38 -5.39
N ASN A 145 -7.93 11.40 -4.97
CA ASN A 145 -6.72 11.82 -5.64
C ASN A 145 -5.68 10.70 -5.67
N THR A 146 -5.43 9.98 -4.57
CA THR A 146 -4.43 8.91 -4.57
C THR A 146 -4.86 7.69 -5.37
N PHE A 147 -6.16 7.42 -5.46
CA PHE A 147 -6.67 6.21 -6.11
C PHE A 147 -6.94 6.36 -7.61
N PHE A 148 -7.36 7.56 -8.06
CA PHE A 148 -7.81 7.79 -9.44
C PHE A 148 -6.93 8.74 -10.26
N ASN A 149 -5.79 9.20 -9.73
CA ASN A 149 -4.87 10.07 -10.47
C ASN A 149 -4.01 9.35 -11.55
N GLY A 150 -4.15 8.03 -11.70
CA GLY A 150 -3.41 7.22 -12.66
C GLY A 150 -1.93 7.03 -12.31
N LEU A 151 -1.52 7.35 -11.08
CA LEU A 151 -0.15 7.16 -10.61
C LEU A 151 0.23 5.68 -10.56
N ASP A 152 -0.70 4.81 -10.21
CA ASP A 152 -0.57 3.36 -10.31
C ASP A 152 -0.13 2.89 -11.72
N ALA A 153 -0.80 3.37 -12.77
CA ALA A 153 -0.46 3.08 -14.16
C ALA A 153 0.89 3.70 -14.55
N ARG A 154 1.15 4.96 -14.16
CA ARG A 154 2.45 5.61 -14.40
C ARG A 154 3.60 4.83 -13.78
N LEU A 155 3.44 4.37 -12.54
CA LEU A 155 4.45 3.61 -11.83
C LEU A 155 4.70 2.25 -12.48
N MET A 156 3.64 1.60 -12.96
CA MET A 156 3.76 0.30 -13.60
C MET A 156 4.41 0.36 -14.97
N PHE A 157 4.00 1.31 -15.81
CA PHE A 157 4.46 1.41 -17.19
C PHE A 157 5.74 2.26 -17.34
N GLY A 158 5.91 3.25 -16.47
CA GLY A 158 7.04 4.17 -16.48
C GLY A 158 8.20 3.75 -15.58
N LEU A 159 7.95 2.94 -14.54
CA LEU A 159 8.95 2.51 -13.56
C LEU A 159 9.77 3.71 -13.03
N ASP A 160 11.09 3.73 -13.25
CA ASP A 160 12.00 4.79 -12.86
C ASP A 160 11.85 6.08 -13.68
N LYS A 161 10.87 6.14 -14.59
CA LYS A 161 10.53 7.30 -15.44
C LYS A 161 9.04 7.66 -15.37
N PHE A 162 8.33 7.23 -14.33
CA PHE A 162 6.89 7.44 -14.18
C PHE A 162 6.48 8.94 -14.22
N ASP A 163 7.38 9.80 -13.78
CA ASP A 163 7.33 11.27 -13.73
C ASP A 163 7.70 11.95 -15.06
N GLU A 164 8.39 11.25 -15.97
CA GLU A 164 8.70 11.74 -17.32
C GLU A 164 7.54 11.53 -18.29
N LEU A 165 6.56 10.70 -17.91
CA LEU A 165 5.38 10.40 -18.72
C LEU A 165 4.47 11.64 -18.77
N LYS A 166 4.18 12.12 -19.98
CA LYS A 166 3.20 13.20 -20.15
C LYS A 166 1.80 12.74 -19.70
N ASP A 167 1.40 11.58 -20.21
CA ASP A 167 0.11 10.94 -19.92
C ASP A 167 0.35 9.53 -19.36
N ALA A 168 -0.53 9.07 -18.46
CA ALA A 168 -0.47 7.70 -17.95
C ALA A 168 -0.80 6.73 -19.10
N PRO A 169 0.04 5.71 -19.38
CA PRO A 169 -0.28 4.73 -20.40
C PRO A 169 -1.53 3.96 -20.00
N GLU A 170 -2.44 3.80 -20.96
CA GLU A 170 -3.66 3.04 -20.74
C GLU A 170 -3.34 1.55 -20.61
N PRO A 171 -3.78 0.89 -19.53
CA PRO A 171 -3.58 -0.54 -19.38
C PRO A 171 -4.36 -1.33 -20.43
N THR A 172 -3.76 -2.42 -20.91
CA THR A 172 -4.35 -3.32 -21.91
C THR A 172 -4.46 -4.74 -21.39
N ALA A 173 -5.48 -5.47 -21.82
CA ALA A 173 -5.63 -6.89 -21.50
C ALA A 173 -4.39 -7.70 -21.93
N GLU A 174 -3.83 -7.39 -23.12
CA GLU A 174 -2.63 -8.04 -23.65
C GLU A 174 -1.42 -7.88 -22.72
N PHE A 175 -1.24 -6.71 -22.11
CA PHE A 175 -0.18 -6.49 -21.13
C PHE A 175 -0.29 -7.46 -19.96
N PHE A 176 -1.47 -7.59 -19.35
CA PHE A 176 -1.67 -8.47 -18.20
C PHE A 176 -1.57 -9.96 -18.55
N GLN A 177 -2.02 -10.34 -19.74
CA GLN A 177 -1.85 -11.72 -20.24
C GLN A 177 -0.36 -12.06 -20.36
N LYS A 178 0.42 -11.20 -21.01
CA LYS A 178 1.88 -11.36 -21.11
C LYS A 178 2.55 -11.35 -19.73
N LEU A 179 2.10 -10.48 -18.83
CA LEU A 179 2.62 -10.39 -17.48
C LEU A 179 2.39 -11.69 -16.69
N GLY A 180 1.21 -12.30 -16.81
CA GLY A 180 0.91 -13.61 -16.24
C GLY A 180 1.75 -14.75 -16.83
N GLU A 181 2.23 -14.61 -18.07
CA GLU A 181 3.11 -15.57 -18.74
C GLU A 181 4.60 -15.38 -18.40
N THR A 182 5.00 -14.19 -17.93
CA THR A 182 6.40 -13.92 -17.58
C THR A 182 6.81 -14.64 -16.28
N GLN A 183 7.59 -15.70 -16.42
CA GLN A 183 8.27 -16.34 -15.29
C GLN A 183 9.54 -15.57 -14.92
N ILE A 184 9.90 -15.53 -13.62
CA ILE A 184 11.27 -15.23 -13.20
C ILE A 184 12.15 -16.38 -13.70
N ALA A 185 12.67 -16.22 -14.92
CA ALA A 185 13.24 -17.32 -15.69
C ALA A 185 14.60 -17.81 -15.18
N SER A 186 15.26 -17.09 -14.27
CA SER A 186 16.61 -17.43 -13.81
C SER A 186 16.75 -17.50 -12.29
N LYS A 187 17.47 -18.51 -11.82
CA LYS A 187 17.87 -18.66 -10.41
C LYS A 187 18.58 -17.43 -9.87
N ALA A 188 19.40 -16.77 -10.69
CA ALA A 188 20.11 -15.56 -10.30
C ALA A 188 19.17 -14.38 -9.99
N THR A 189 18.12 -14.19 -10.80
CA THR A 189 17.10 -13.15 -10.57
C THR A 189 16.29 -13.44 -9.31
N SER A 190 15.93 -14.71 -9.10
CA SER A 190 15.28 -15.20 -7.89
C SER A 190 16.13 -14.95 -6.64
N ASP A 191 17.40 -15.35 -6.67
CA ASP A 191 18.33 -15.20 -5.53
C ASP A 191 18.55 -13.73 -5.20
N LEU A 192 18.71 -12.86 -6.20
CA LEU A 192 18.80 -11.41 -6.01
C LEU A 192 17.56 -10.84 -5.32
N TYR A 193 16.37 -11.19 -5.82
CA TYR A 193 15.10 -10.75 -5.24
C TYR A 193 14.95 -11.20 -3.78
N MET A 194 15.25 -12.48 -3.48
CA MET A 194 15.20 -13.02 -2.13
C MET A 194 16.19 -12.34 -1.19
N LYS A 195 17.38 -11.96 -1.67
CA LYS A 195 18.39 -11.29 -0.83
C LYS A 195 18.04 -9.83 -0.58
N LEU A 196 17.46 -9.13 -1.55
CA LEU A 196 16.89 -7.79 -1.36
C LEU A 196 15.74 -7.81 -0.36
N THR A 197 14.84 -8.79 -0.47
CA THR A 197 13.77 -9.07 0.49
C THR A 197 14.30 -9.21 1.91
N LEU A 198 15.29 -10.08 2.11
CA LEU A 198 15.84 -10.36 3.44
C LEU A 198 16.53 -9.14 4.05
N LEU A 199 17.31 -8.38 3.25
CA LEU A 199 17.92 -7.14 3.72
C LEU A 199 16.86 -6.18 4.26
N GLN A 200 15.73 -6.09 3.58
CA GLN A 200 14.64 -5.20 3.94
C GLN A 200 13.91 -5.65 5.21
N MET A 201 13.65 -6.95 5.36
CA MET A 201 13.10 -7.52 6.59
C MET A 201 13.93 -7.15 7.83
N HIS A 202 15.27 -7.11 7.70
CA HIS A 202 16.14 -6.70 8.80
C HIS A 202 16.08 -5.19 9.11
N ILE A 203 15.90 -4.35 8.09
CA ILE A 203 15.65 -2.91 8.29
C ILE A 203 14.36 -2.72 9.11
N GLU A 204 13.32 -3.48 8.80
CA GLU A 204 12.03 -3.34 9.47
C GLU A 204 11.97 -3.97 10.86
N ASP A 205 12.62 -5.13 11.06
CA ASP A 205 12.75 -5.73 12.39
C ASP A 205 13.59 -4.83 13.32
N ASP A 206 14.58 -4.10 12.78
CA ASP A 206 15.32 -3.08 13.53
C ASP A 206 14.44 -1.89 13.94
N ILE A 207 13.50 -1.46 13.08
CA ILE A 207 12.63 -0.31 13.38
C ILE A 207 11.43 -0.70 14.27
N PHE A 208 10.78 -1.84 14.03
CA PHE A 208 9.48 -2.20 14.63
C PHE A 208 9.41 -3.59 15.24
N GLY A 209 10.36 -4.48 14.93
CA GLY A 209 10.35 -5.82 15.47
C GLY A 209 9.28 -6.78 14.93
N ILE A 210 8.81 -6.62 13.68
CA ILE A 210 7.63 -7.32 13.11
C ILE A 210 7.87 -7.80 11.64
N ASN A 211 7.09 -8.83 11.25
CA ASN A 211 7.12 -9.78 10.12
C ASN A 211 6.95 -9.21 8.67
N SER A 212 7.32 -10.03 7.68
CA SER A 212 7.99 -9.73 6.40
C SER A 212 7.18 -9.70 5.09
N ASP A 213 5.86 -9.85 5.11
CA ASP A 213 5.17 -10.32 3.89
C ASP A 213 4.67 -9.21 2.93
N ASP A 214 4.57 -7.95 3.36
CA ASP A 214 3.99 -6.85 2.53
C ASP A 214 5.03 -5.92 1.86
N VAL A 215 6.30 -6.24 2.05
CA VAL A 215 7.39 -5.26 2.09
C VAL A 215 8.18 -5.21 0.78
N ILE A 216 8.19 -6.34 0.08
CA ILE A 216 9.15 -6.65 -0.97
C ILE A 216 8.86 -5.93 -2.29
N MET A 217 7.61 -5.56 -2.53
CA MET A 217 7.11 -5.25 -3.87
C MET A 217 7.00 -3.75 -4.16
N ALA A 218 6.91 -2.92 -3.12
CA ALA A 218 6.81 -1.48 -3.27
C ALA A 218 8.15 -0.79 -3.54
N TYR A 219 9.27 -1.34 -3.05
CA TYR A 219 10.40 -0.50 -2.67
C TYR A 219 11.29 0.06 -3.80
N LYS A 220 11.27 -0.48 -5.02
CA LYS A 220 12.04 0.10 -6.15
C LYS A 220 11.39 1.33 -6.76
N THR A 221 10.07 1.31 -6.80
CA THR A 221 9.24 2.42 -7.26
C THR A 221 9.09 3.46 -6.15
N PHE A 222 9.01 2.99 -4.90
CA PHE A 222 9.00 3.76 -3.67
C PHE A 222 10.12 4.80 -3.56
N LEU A 223 11.39 4.44 -3.78
CA LEU A 223 12.52 5.37 -3.57
C LEU A 223 12.46 6.63 -4.46
N LYS A 224 11.92 6.50 -5.68
CA LYS A 224 11.68 7.65 -6.57
C LYS A 224 10.36 8.37 -6.22
N LEU A 225 9.31 7.60 -5.89
CA LEU A 225 8.01 8.14 -5.49
C LEU A 225 8.10 9.04 -4.25
N ILE A 226 8.90 8.67 -3.26
CA ILE A 226 9.14 9.44 -2.02
C ILE A 226 9.74 10.82 -2.28
N LYS A 227 10.62 10.92 -3.29
CA LYS A 227 11.31 12.17 -3.64
C LYS A 227 10.50 13.04 -4.59
N THR A 228 9.36 12.54 -5.04
CA THR A 228 8.48 13.22 -5.98
C THR A 228 7.33 13.82 -5.19
N ASP A 229 7.05 15.10 -5.41
CA ASP A 229 5.79 15.67 -4.93
C ASP A 229 4.65 15.07 -5.75
N ILE A 230 4.02 14.03 -5.21
CA ILE A 230 2.91 13.34 -5.88
C ILE A 230 1.57 14.04 -5.70
N THR A 231 1.51 15.14 -4.96
CA THR A 231 0.26 15.93 -4.78
C THR A 231 -0.15 16.66 -6.06
N VAL A 232 0.78 16.78 -7.02
CA VAL A 232 0.56 17.35 -8.34
C VAL A 232 -0.39 16.51 -9.21
N TYR A 233 -0.55 15.22 -8.90
CA TYR A 233 -1.44 14.33 -9.64
C TYR A 233 -2.82 14.32 -8.99
N LYS A 234 -3.85 14.71 -9.75
CA LYS A 234 -5.25 14.83 -9.29
C LYS A 234 -6.16 13.86 -10.03
N ALA A 235 -7.21 13.40 -9.36
CA ALA A 235 -8.24 12.59 -9.99
C ALA A 235 -8.97 13.39 -11.09
N PRO A 236 -9.40 12.77 -12.19
CA PRO A 236 -10.26 13.41 -13.17
C PRO A 236 -11.54 13.94 -12.50
N GLN A 237 -11.92 15.20 -12.79
CA GLN A 237 -13.11 15.82 -12.20
C GLN A 237 -14.38 15.00 -12.45
N SER A 238 -14.49 14.34 -13.60
CA SER A 238 -15.63 13.47 -13.92
C SER A 238 -15.78 12.29 -12.96
N ILE A 239 -14.69 11.79 -12.38
CA ILE A 239 -14.74 10.72 -11.37
C ILE A 239 -15.17 11.30 -10.02
N ILE A 240 -14.59 12.43 -9.62
CA ILE A 240 -14.97 13.15 -8.39
C ILE A 240 -16.47 13.47 -8.39
N ASP A 241 -16.98 14.00 -9.50
CA ASP A 241 -18.39 14.36 -9.66
C ASP A 241 -19.33 13.14 -9.60
N SER A 242 -18.84 11.95 -9.99
CA SER A 242 -19.58 10.70 -9.95
C SER A 242 -19.61 10.01 -8.58
N MET A 243 -18.71 10.40 -7.67
CA MET A 243 -18.56 9.81 -6.35
C MET A 243 -19.24 10.69 -5.31
N HIS A 244 -20.48 10.34 -4.95
CA HIS A 244 -21.24 11.06 -3.95
C HIS A 244 -20.86 10.63 -2.54
N GLU A 245 -20.36 11.56 -1.75
CA GLU A 245 -20.22 11.38 -0.30
C GLU A 245 -21.63 11.43 0.31
N PHE A 246 -22.12 10.29 0.81
CA PHE A 246 -23.44 10.19 1.41
C PHE A 246 -23.42 10.67 2.87
N THR A 247 -23.19 11.97 3.07
CA THR A 247 -23.19 12.60 4.41
C THR A 247 -24.59 12.84 4.99
N GLY A 248 -25.59 12.08 4.53
CA GLY A 248 -27.00 12.33 4.82
C GLY A 248 -27.57 11.36 5.85
N ALA A 249 -28.89 11.31 5.93
CA ALA A 249 -29.61 10.34 6.75
C ALA A 249 -30.76 9.71 5.97
N LEU A 250 -31.07 8.47 6.30
CA LEU A 250 -32.32 7.83 5.88
C LEU A 250 -33.41 8.22 6.86
N VAL A 251 -34.41 8.95 6.36
CA VAL A 251 -35.56 9.40 7.17
C VAL A 251 -36.79 8.63 6.73
N CYS A 252 -37.47 7.98 7.68
CA CYS A 252 -38.74 7.34 7.38
C CYS A 252 -39.82 8.38 7.09
N ASP A 253 -40.52 8.23 5.97
CA ASP A 253 -41.65 9.09 5.57
C ASP A 253 -42.85 9.06 6.54
N LYS A 254 -42.97 7.98 7.32
CA LYS A 254 -44.11 7.72 8.19
C LYS A 254 -43.84 8.01 9.67
N CYS A 255 -42.72 7.52 10.21
CA CYS A 255 -42.39 7.71 11.64
C CYS A 255 -41.35 8.80 11.88
N VAL A 256 -40.75 9.37 10.83
CA VAL A 256 -39.78 10.47 10.90
C VAL A 256 -38.49 10.09 11.67
N VAL A 257 -38.30 8.81 12.01
CA VAL A 257 -37.05 8.32 12.59
C VAL A 257 -35.95 8.47 11.54
N SER A 258 -34.86 9.12 11.93
CA SER A 258 -33.67 9.30 11.12
C SER A 258 -32.60 8.28 11.53
N HIS A 259 -32.12 7.53 10.56
CA HIS A 259 -30.93 6.71 10.69
C HIS A 259 -29.77 7.50 10.08
N GLY A 260 -28.84 7.96 10.93
CA GLY A 260 -27.63 8.60 10.46
C GLY A 260 -26.80 7.60 9.66
N MET A 261 -26.35 8.01 8.49
CA MET A 261 -25.47 7.18 7.67
C MET A 261 -24.03 7.38 8.13
N GLY A 262 -23.33 6.27 8.32
CA GLY A 262 -21.88 6.29 8.45
C GLY A 262 -21.22 6.72 7.13
N PRO A 263 -19.94 7.12 7.16
CA PRO A 263 -19.21 7.51 5.96
C PRO A 263 -19.27 6.41 4.89
N GLU A 264 -19.16 5.15 5.31
CA GLU A 264 -19.16 3.89 4.53
C GLU A 264 -20.52 3.52 3.93
N ASP A 265 -21.61 4.09 4.42
CA ASP A 265 -22.95 3.63 4.13
C ASP A 265 -23.46 4.23 2.79
N SER A 266 -24.03 3.41 1.91
CA SER A 266 -24.85 3.87 0.79
C SER A 266 -26.33 3.79 1.15
N PRO A 267 -27.21 4.70 0.66
CA PRO A 267 -28.65 4.57 0.87
C PRO A 267 -29.20 3.25 0.33
N ASP A 268 -28.55 2.72 -0.71
CA ASP A 268 -28.92 1.47 -1.37
C ASP A 268 -28.58 0.22 -0.54
N ASP A 269 -27.74 0.34 0.50
CA ASP A 269 -27.39 -0.77 1.40
C ASP A 269 -28.49 -1.07 2.42
N PHE A 270 -29.48 -0.18 2.54
CA PHE A 270 -30.57 -0.32 3.50
C PHE A 270 -31.82 -0.86 2.81
N GLU A 271 -32.57 -1.69 3.54
CA GLU A 271 -33.91 -2.04 3.10
C GLU A 271 -34.75 -0.75 3.00
N ASN A 272 -35.45 -0.55 1.89
CA ASN A 272 -36.33 0.60 1.65
C ASN A 272 -37.58 0.63 2.56
N THR A 273 -37.61 -0.17 3.63
CA THR A 273 -38.74 -0.35 4.53
C THR A 273 -38.30 -0.13 5.97
N CYS A 274 -38.96 0.80 6.66
CA CYS A 274 -38.79 1.02 8.09
C CYS A 274 -39.64 0.00 8.89
N GLU A 275 -39.24 -0.31 10.13
CA GLU A 275 -39.99 -1.21 11.03
C GLU A 275 -41.46 -0.79 11.24
N CYS A 276 -41.78 0.50 11.08
CA CYS A 276 -43.16 1.01 11.17
C CYS A 276 -44.01 0.75 9.91
N GLY A 277 -43.43 0.10 8.89
CA GLY A 277 -44.01 -0.14 7.58
C GLY A 277 -44.08 1.11 6.69
N GLY A 278 -43.24 2.12 6.94
CA GLY A 278 -43.02 3.27 6.05
C GLY A 278 -41.79 3.10 5.17
N HIS A 279 -41.51 4.03 4.28
CA HIS A 279 -40.34 4.01 3.40
C HIS A 279 -39.22 4.90 3.92
N LEU A 280 -37.98 4.40 3.83
CA LEU A 280 -36.79 5.19 4.12
C LEU A 280 -36.44 6.04 2.90
N ILE A 281 -36.25 7.35 3.11
CA ILE A 281 -35.89 8.31 2.06
C ILE A 281 -34.58 8.97 2.45
N TYR A 282 -33.60 8.95 1.54
CA TYR A 282 -32.34 9.66 1.73
C TYR A 282 -32.55 11.17 1.74
N LYS A 283 -32.01 11.84 2.77
CA LYS A 283 -31.94 13.30 2.87
C LYS A 283 -30.51 13.72 3.14
N LYS A 284 -29.98 14.58 2.26
CA LYS A 284 -28.61 15.10 2.34
C LYS A 284 -28.41 16.12 3.49
N GLU A 285 -29.48 16.81 3.88
CA GLU A 285 -29.53 17.73 5.02
C GLU A 285 -30.82 17.47 5.81
N ILE A 286 -30.74 17.42 7.14
CA ILE A 286 -31.90 17.33 8.05
C ILE A 286 -32.30 18.73 8.50
#